data_AF-V5GPH8-F1
#
_entry.id   AF-V5GPH8-F1
#
_cell.length_a   1.000
_cell.length_b   1.000
_cell.length_c   1.000
_cell.angle_alpha   90.00
_cell.angle_beta   90.00
_cell.angle_gamma   90.00
#
_symmetry.space_group_name_H-M   'P 1'
#
loop_
_entity.id
_entity.type
_entity.pdbx_description
1 polymer ?
#
loop_
_entity_poly.entity_id
_entity_poly.type
_entity_poly.pdbx_seq_one_letter_code
_entity_poly.pdbx_strand_id
1 'polypeptide(L)'
;MLLGTFVTLLLVPKVQCGILSSISTSKPNQCMELIKKGGQVACSLSGEGNYKNMSVGNCWISCDGGSNKFLLPHRTCDRILG
;
A
#
# COMPACT_ATOMS: atom_id res chain seq x y z
N MET A 1 40.32 -23.22 -10.20
CA MET A 1 39.00 -23.03 -10.86
C MET A 1 37.87 -23.09 -9.83
N LEU A 2 37.98 -22.30 -8.75
CA LEU A 2 36.98 -22.23 -7.66
C LEU A 2 36.33 -20.83 -7.55
N LEU A 3 36.98 -19.81 -8.14
CA LEU A 3 36.53 -18.42 -8.08
C LEU A 3 35.36 -18.14 -9.04
N GLY A 4 35.37 -18.76 -10.23
CA GLY A 4 34.32 -18.59 -11.24
C GLY A 4 32.98 -19.25 -10.86
N THR A 5 33.00 -20.29 -10.03
CA THR A 5 31.78 -20.98 -9.57
C THR A 5 31.03 -20.21 -8.47
N PHE A 6 31.73 -19.37 -7.69
CA PHE A 6 31.07 -18.50 -6.71
C PHE A 6 30.37 -17.31 -7.36
N VAL A 7 30.94 -16.77 -8.45
CA VAL A 7 30.32 -15.67 -9.19
C VAL A 7 29.04 -16.13 -9.88
N THR A 8 29.03 -17.31 -10.49
CA THR A 8 27.79 -17.84 -11.09
C THR A 8 26.73 -18.17 -10.04
N LEU A 9 27.08 -18.68 -8.86
CA LEU A 9 26.14 -18.91 -7.75
C LEU A 9 25.57 -17.62 -7.15
N LEU A 10 26.32 -16.51 -7.20
CA LEU A 10 25.86 -15.17 -6.79
C LEU A 10 25.02 -14.46 -7.87
N LEU A 11 25.12 -14.90 -9.13
CA LEU A 11 24.27 -14.47 -10.25
C LEU A 11 23.08 -15.41 -10.51
N VAL A 12 22.97 -16.55 -9.80
CA VAL A 12 21.72 -17.33 -9.67
C VAL A 12 20.68 -16.37 -9.06
N PRO A 13 19.53 -16.20 -9.72
CA PRO A 13 18.90 -14.91 -9.91
C PRO A 13 18.39 -14.32 -8.60
N LYS A 14 19.02 -13.24 -8.14
CA LYS A 14 18.33 -12.20 -7.37
C LYS A 14 17.49 -11.33 -8.32
N VAL A 15 16.72 -11.97 -9.20
CA VAL A 15 15.47 -11.38 -9.67
C VAL A 15 14.44 -11.80 -8.62
N GLN A 16 14.62 -11.21 -7.45
CA GLN A 16 13.73 -11.34 -6.31
C GLN A 16 12.40 -10.76 -6.77
N CYS A 17 11.42 -11.65 -6.98
CA CYS A 17 10.02 -11.32 -7.21
C CYS A 17 9.77 -10.21 -8.24
N GLY A 18 10.41 -10.30 -9.41
CA GLY A 18 9.99 -9.59 -10.61
C GLY A 18 8.73 -10.22 -11.20
N ILE A 19 7.65 -10.37 -10.43
CA ILE A 19 6.34 -10.50 -11.06
C ILE A 19 6.06 -9.11 -11.61
N LEU A 20 6.19 -8.98 -12.94
CA LEU A 20 5.35 -8.09 -13.73
C LEU A 20 3.90 -8.43 -13.33
N SER A 21 3.45 -7.89 -12.21
CA SER A 21 2.06 -8.01 -11.80
C SER A 21 1.35 -7.04 -12.72
N SER A 22 1.03 -7.58 -13.89
CA SER A 22 -0.16 -7.22 -14.65
C SER A 22 -1.17 -6.64 -13.69
N ILE A 23 -1.63 -5.43 -14.01
CA ILE A 23 -2.72 -4.71 -13.35
C ILE A 23 -3.84 -5.73 -13.15
N SER A 24 -3.79 -6.39 -12.00
CA SER A 24 -4.67 -7.48 -11.69
C SER A 24 -5.89 -6.74 -11.20
N THR A 25 -6.94 -6.79 -12.00
CA THR A 25 -8.31 -6.50 -11.57
C THR A 25 -8.70 -7.53 -10.50
N SER A 26 -8.00 -7.48 -9.36
CA SER A 26 -8.17 -8.40 -8.24
C SER A 26 -9.33 -7.91 -7.42
N LYS A 27 -10.17 -8.85 -6.96
CA LYS A 27 -11.11 -8.67 -5.84
C LYS A 27 -10.63 -7.61 -4.84
N PRO A 28 -11.51 -6.73 -4.32
CA PRO A 28 -11.11 -5.70 -3.38
C PRO A 28 -10.31 -6.31 -2.23
N ASN A 29 -9.06 -5.86 -2.09
CA ASN A 29 -8.15 -6.26 -1.02
C ASN A 29 -8.84 -6.02 0.33
N GLN A 30 -8.97 -7.04 1.17
CA GLN A 30 -9.59 -6.90 2.50
C GLN A 30 -8.97 -5.78 3.33
N CYS A 31 -7.66 -5.55 3.20
CA CYS A 31 -6.98 -4.42 3.84
C CYS A 31 -7.52 -3.07 3.34
N MET A 32 -7.72 -2.92 2.03
CA MET A 32 -8.28 -1.71 1.43
C MET A 32 -9.71 -1.45 1.92
N GLU A 33 -10.52 -2.49 2.05
CA GLU A 33 -11.87 -2.36 2.62
C GLU A 33 -11.86 -1.94 4.08
N LEU A 34 -10.93 -2.46 4.88
CA LEU A 34 -10.74 -2.01 6.26
C LEU A 34 -10.30 -0.54 6.33
N ILE A 35 -9.42 -0.11 5.43
CA ILE A 35 -8.99 1.29 5.35
C ILE A 35 -10.16 2.20 5.01
N LYS A 36 -10.98 1.85 4.01
CA LYS A 36 -12.18 2.63 3.66
C LYS A 36 -13.16 2.73 4.83
N LYS A 37 -13.42 1.61 5.53
CA LYS A 37 -14.31 1.60 6.70
C LYS A 37 -13.78 2.46 7.85
N GLY A 38 -12.49 2.31 8.19
CA GLY A 38 -11.84 3.13 9.21
C GLY A 38 -11.82 4.61 8.84
N GLY A 39 -11.54 4.91 7.57
CA GLY A 39 -11.58 6.27 7.02
C GLY A 39 -12.98 6.88 7.08
N GLN A 40 -14.02 6.11 6.76
CA GLN A 40 -15.41 6.56 6.88
C GLN A 40 -15.75 6.94 8.31
N VAL A 41 -15.35 6.12 9.29
CA VAL A 41 -15.53 6.42 10.72
C VAL A 41 -14.79 7.69 11.10
N ALA A 42 -13.52 7.83 10.70
CA ALA A 42 -12.72 9.02 11.01
C ALA A 42 -13.34 10.31 10.44
N CYS A 43 -13.74 10.30 9.16
CA CYS A 43 -14.38 11.44 8.50
C CYS A 43 -15.74 11.79 9.12
N SER A 44 -16.51 10.78 9.55
CA SER A 44 -17.80 11.00 10.21
C SER A 44 -17.60 11.62 11.60
N LEU A 45 -16.59 11.18 12.35
CA LEU A 45 -16.27 11.70 13.68
C LEU A 45 -15.71 13.14 13.62
N SER A 46 -15.00 13.50 12.56
CA SER A 46 -14.51 14.88 12.38
C SER A 46 -15.57 15.85 11.84
N GLY A 47 -16.72 15.34 11.38
CA GLY A 47 -17.74 16.15 10.73
C GLY A 47 -17.41 16.56 9.29
N GLU A 48 -16.37 15.96 8.67
CA GLU A 48 -15.97 16.25 7.28
C GLU A 48 -16.68 15.37 6.24
N GLY A 49 -17.69 14.61 6.65
CA GLY A 49 -18.51 13.79 5.78
C GLY A 49 -17.92 12.41 5.53
N ASN A 50 -17.80 12.04 4.25
CA ASN A 50 -17.45 10.67 3.85
C ASN A 50 -15.97 10.52 3.53
N TYR A 51 -15.49 9.28 3.58
CA TYR A 51 -14.20 8.90 3.02
C TYR A 51 -14.16 9.24 1.52
N LYS A 52 -13.12 9.95 1.10
CA LYS A 52 -12.91 10.34 -0.30
C LYS A 52 -11.85 9.49 -0.95
N ASN A 53 -10.62 9.57 -0.47
CA ASN A 53 -9.48 8.87 -1.03
C ASN A 53 -8.36 8.67 -0.01
N MET A 54 -7.31 7.99 -0.46
CA MET A 54 -6.08 7.76 0.27
C MET A 54 -4.89 8.17 -0.58
N SER A 55 -3.90 8.81 0.03
CA SER A 55 -2.57 9.00 -0.56
C SER A 55 -1.64 7.92 -0.03
N VAL A 56 -1.25 6.96 -0.87
CA VAL A 56 -0.32 5.90 -0.46
C VAL A 56 1.08 6.46 -0.20
N GLY A 57 1.57 7.37 -1.05
CA GLY A 57 2.91 7.97 -0.90
C GLY A 57 3.08 8.82 0.37
N ASN A 58 2.01 9.46 0.84
CA ASN A 58 2.03 10.25 2.07
C ASN A 58 1.38 9.52 3.27
N CYS A 59 0.86 8.32 3.05
CA CYS A 59 0.17 7.47 4.02
C CYS A 59 -0.94 8.15 4.87
N TRP A 60 -1.91 8.79 4.21
CA TRP A 60 -3.08 9.38 4.86
C TRP A 60 -4.36 9.21 4.03
N ILE A 61 -5.52 9.32 4.67
CA ILE A 61 -6.84 9.39 4.02
C ILE A 61 -7.43 10.80 4.11
N SER A 62 -8.24 11.17 3.12
CA SER A 62 -8.97 12.42 3.04
C SER A 62 -10.48 12.21 3.04
N CYS A 63 -11.20 13.28 3.41
CA CYS A 63 -12.66 13.33 3.45
C CYS A 63 -13.21 14.29 2.38
N ASP A 64 -14.49 14.16 2.05
CA ASP A 64 -15.12 14.98 1.01
C ASP A 64 -15.30 16.46 1.40
N GLY A 65 -15.68 16.72 2.65
CA GLY A 65 -16.11 18.02 3.13
C GLY A 65 -15.04 18.86 3.82
N GLY A 66 -13.78 18.43 3.81
CA GLY A 66 -12.73 19.11 4.57
C GLY A 66 -11.31 18.88 4.06
N SER A 67 -10.36 19.39 4.83
CA SER A 67 -8.92 19.37 4.51
C SER A 67 -8.11 18.56 5.51
N ASN A 68 -8.74 18.00 6.56
CA ASN A 68 -8.02 17.17 7.50
C ASN A 68 -7.49 15.90 6.83
N LYS A 69 -6.35 15.49 7.38
CA LYS A 69 -5.58 14.36 6.90
C LYS A 69 -5.47 13.35 8.03
N PHE A 70 -6.09 12.19 7.89
CA PHE A 70 -5.93 11.14 8.90
C PHE A 70 -4.80 10.22 8.47
N LEU A 71 -3.69 10.30 9.21
CA LEU A 71 -2.53 9.45 9.01
C LEU A 71 -2.90 8.00 9.32
N LEU A 72 -2.51 7.08 8.45
CA LEU A 72 -2.59 5.66 8.76
C LEU A 72 -1.36 5.25 9.59
N PRO A 73 -1.47 4.20 10.43
CA PRO A 73 -0.34 3.66 11.16
C PRO A 73 0.83 3.34 10.24
N HIS A 74 2.05 3.63 10.70
CA HIS A 74 3.29 3.30 10.01
C HIS A 74 3.29 1.81 9.64
N ARG A 75 3.72 1.46 8.42
CA ARG A 75 3.59 0.15 7.75
C ARG A 75 2.27 -0.17 7.03
N THR A 76 1.18 0.57 7.27
CA THR A 76 -0.10 0.26 6.58
C THR A 76 0.04 0.45 5.07
N CYS A 77 0.73 1.51 4.66
CA CYS A 77 0.96 1.82 3.25
C CYS A 77 2.09 0.99 2.63
N ASP A 78 3.12 0.62 3.41
CA ASP A 78 4.16 -0.33 2.97
C ASP A 78 3.52 -1.65 2.50
N ARG A 79 2.55 -2.17 3.27
CA ARG A 79 1.81 -3.40 2.94
C ARG A 79 0.92 -3.28 1.68
N ILE A 80 0.60 -2.06 1.25
CA ILE A 80 -0.17 -1.81 0.02
C ILE A 80 0.77 -1.78 -1.18
N LEU A 81 2.01 -1.31 -1.00
CA LEU A 81 2.99 -1.15 -2.08
C LEU A 81 3.79 -2.42 -2.39
N GLY A 82 3.78 -3.43 -1.51
CA GLY A 82 4.44 -4.73 -1.73
C GLY A 82 5.50 -5.03 -0.69
#